data_AF-A0A832AUD4-F1
#
_entry.id   AF-A0A832AUD4-F1
#
_cell.length_a   1.000
_cell.length_b   1.000
_cell.length_c   1.000
_cell.angle_alpha   90.00
_cell.angle_beta   90.00
_cell.angle_gamma   90.00
#
_symmetry.space_group_name_H-M   'P 1'
#
loop_
_entity.id
_entity.type
_entity.pdbx_description
1 polymer ?
#
loop_
_entity_poly.entity_id
_entity_poly.type
_entity_poly.pdbx_seq_one_letter_code
_entity_poly.pdbx_strand_id
1 'polypeptide(L)'
;MPGGKQEKAKPIARGYPPPPAQVAVYADVIGPARTVDFLLAFGGAEMAIPKSPGKNSMLAHVVGIENARKLSANAHRLPKRVPLAKKWLTQSLAMQGLPVAQIARTLRTSDVSVRKWLKA
;
A
#
# COMPACT_ATOMS: atom_id res chain seq x y z
N MET A 1 33.68 -15.96 -9.05
CA MET A 1 32.83 -15.30 -8.04
C MET A 1 32.28 -14.01 -8.65
N PRO A 2 31.08 -13.98 -9.26
CA PRO A 2 30.52 -12.74 -9.76
C PRO A 2 29.56 -12.12 -8.73
N GLY A 3 29.81 -10.85 -8.42
CA GLY A 3 29.12 -10.06 -7.42
C GLY A 3 27.63 -9.87 -7.69
N GLY A 4 26.87 -9.84 -6.59
CA GLY A 4 25.47 -9.47 -6.56
C GLY A 4 25.28 -8.04 -7.05
N LYS A 5 24.86 -7.92 -8.31
CA LYS A 5 24.29 -6.68 -8.83
C LYS A 5 23.00 -6.45 -8.06
N GLN A 6 23.01 -5.46 -7.17
CA GLN A 6 21.80 -4.94 -6.57
C GLN A 6 20.91 -4.44 -7.69
N GLU A 7 19.84 -5.20 -7.96
CA GLU A 7 18.84 -4.87 -8.95
C GLU A 7 18.14 -3.60 -8.48
N LYS A 8 18.43 -2.51 -9.20
CA LYS A 8 18.01 -1.16 -8.86
C LYS A 8 16.49 -1.14 -8.69
N ALA A 9 16.05 -0.67 -7.52
CA ALA A 9 14.65 -0.45 -7.20
C ALA A 9 13.96 0.25 -8.38
N LYS A 10 12.99 -0.45 -8.98
CA LYS A 10 12.13 0.09 -10.04
C LYS A 10 11.55 1.40 -9.50
N PRO A 11 11.62 2.51 -10.25
CA PRO A 11 11.18 3.80 -9.72
C PRO A 11 9.71 3.70 -9.36
N ILE A 12 9.43 3.67 -8.05
CA ILE A 12 8.10 3.96 -7.50
C ILE A 12 7.64 5.25 -8.17
N ALA A 13 6.50 5.17 -8.85
CA ALA A 13 6.00 6.20 -9.77
C ALA A 13 6.29 7.61 -9.24
N ARG A 14 6.99 8.44 -10.03
CA ARG A 14 7.33 9.84 -9.73
C ARG A 14 6.08 10.55 -9.19
N GLY A 15 5.94 10.69 -7.88
CA GLY A 15 4.76 11.30 -7.25
C GLY A 15 4.32 10.70 -5.92
N TYR A 16 4.77 9.51 -5.53
CA TYR A 16 4.46 8.96 -4.19
C TYR A 16 5.63 9.12 -3.21
N PRO A 17 5.35 9.39 -1.92
CA PRO A 17 6.38 9.42 -0.89
C PRO A 17 6.99 8.02 -0.71
N PRO A 18 8.26 7.93 -0.25
CA PRO A 18 8.91 6.64 -0.03
C PRO A 18 8.11 5.82 0.99
N PRO A 19 7.64 4.60 0.63
CA PRO A 19 6.87 3.76 1.53
C PRO A 19 7.76 3.20 2.65
N PRO A 20 7.22 3.05 3.88
CA PRO A 20 7.88 2.26 4.92
C PRO A 20 8.18 0.84 4.45
N ALA A 21 9.22 0.18 4.97
CA ALA A 21 9.67 -1.14 4.51
C ALA A 21 8.54 -2.20 4.39
N GLN A 22 7.62 -2.23 5.37
CA GLN A 22 6.46 -3.13 5.36
C GLN A 22 5.43 -2.84 4.24
N VAL A 23 5.35 -1.58 3.78
CA VAL A 23 4.47 -1.15 2.68
C VAL A 23 5.18 -1.24 1.33
N ALA A 24 6.52 -1.07 1.32
CA ALA A 24 7.33 -1.09 0.11
C ALA A 24 7.11 -2.38 -0.69
N VAL A 25 7.02 -3.52 -0.02
CA VAL A 25 6.76 -4.82 -0.68
C VAL A 25 5.43 -4.80 -1.47
N TYR A 26 4.38 -4.16 -0.95
CA TYR A 26 3.12 -4.01 -1.70
C TYR A 26 3.30 -3.03 -2.87
N ALA A 27 3.90 -1.87 -2.62
CA ALA A 27 4.12 -0.85 -3.64
C ALA A 27 4.96 -1.35 -4.83
N ASP A 28 5.95 -2.21 -4.58
CA ASP A 28 6.78 -2.82 -5.61
C ASP A 28 6.01 -3.83 -6.47
N VAL A 29 5.08 -4.58 -5.85
CA VAL A 29 4.35 -5.67 -6.52
C VAL A 29 3.15 -5.16 -7.31
N ILE A 30 2.34 -4.27 -6.74
CA ILE A 30 1.08 -3.81 -7.35
C ILE A 30 1.08 -2.32 -7.72
N GLY A 31 2.15 -1.60 -7.38
CA GLY A 31 2.25 -0.16 -7.56
C GLY A 31 1.74 0.64 -6.35
N PRO A 32 2.21 1.89 -6.17
CA PRO A 32 1.87 2.69 -4.99
C PRO A 32 0.38 3.11 -4.95
N ALA A 33 -0.22 3.47 -6.08
CA ALA A 33 -1.64 3.83 -6.15
C ALA A 33 -2.56 2.68 -5.71
N ARG A 34 -2.34 1.47 -6.24
CA ARG A 34 -3.09 0.28 -5.84
C ARG A 34 -2.80 -0.17 -4.42
N THR A 35 -1.61 0.14 -3.92
CA THR A 35 -1.26 -0.09 -2.52
C THR A 35 -2.07 0.83 -1.61
N VAL A 36 -2.31 2.08 -1.98
CA VAL A 36 -3.24 2.96 -1.23
C VAL A 36 -4.63 2.34 -1.16
N ASP A 37 -5.20 1.93 -2.31
CA ASP A 37 -6.52 1.27 -2.35
C ASP A 37 -6.56 0.02 -1.46
N PHE A 38 -5.52 -0.82 -1.55
CA PHE A 38 -5.39 -2.04 -0.75
C PHE A 38 -5.33 -1.76 0.76
N LEU A 39 -4.50 -0.81 1.20
CA LEU A 39 -4.36 -0.46 2.61
C LEU A 39 -5.61 0.24 3.15
N LEU A 40 -6.34 1.00 2.33
CA LEU A 40 -7.62 1.59 2.72
C LEU A 40 -8.69 0.51 2.93
N ALA A 41 -8.69 -0.54 2.11
CA ALA A 41 -9.67 -1.62 2.20
C ALA A 41 -9.35 -2.63 3.31
N PHE A 42 -8.06 -2.97 3.51
CA PHE A 42 -7.64 -4.09 4.37
C PHE A 42 -6.71 -3.69 5.52
N GLY A 43 -6.33 -2.41 5.63
CA GLY A 43 -5.41 -1.95 6.66
C GLY A 43 -5.88 -2.31 8.07
N GLY A 44 -4.98 -2.91 8.86
CA GLY A 44 -5.27 -3.32 10.23
C GLY A 44 -5.98 -4.68 10.35
N ALA A 45 -6.41 -5.28 9.23
CA ALA A 45 -6.95 -6.64 9.23
C ALA A 45 -5.82 -7.68 9.23
N GLU A 46 -6.10 -8.83 9.84
CA GLU A 46 -5.31 -10.04 9.62
C GLU A 46 -5.77 -10.69 8.32
N MET A 47 -4.88 -10.78 7.33
CA MET A 47 -5.21 -11.30 6.02
C MET A 47 -4.11 -12.24 5.57
N ALA A 48 -4.43 -13.53 5.50
CA ALA A 48 -3.65 -14.48 4.73
C ALA A 48 -3.98 -14.31 3.25
N ILE A 49 -2.98 -13.99 2.42
CA ILE A 49 -3.19 -13.94 0.97
C ILE A 49 -3.29 -15.38 0.45
N PRO A 50 -4.45 -15.80 -0.10
CA PRO A 50 -4.63 -17.16 -0.57
C PRO A 50 -3.74 -17.45 -1.78
N LYS A 51 -3.16 -18.66 -1.84
CA LYS A 51 -2.28 -19.12 -2.95
C LYS A 51 -2.93 -18.97 -4.32
N SER A 52 -4.25 -19.15 -4.41
CA SER A 52 -5.03 -18.90 -5.62
C SER A 52 -6.21 -17.98 -5.28
N PRO A 53 -6.10 -16.66 -5.51
CA PRO A 53 -7.19 -15.74 -5.25
C PRO A 53 -8.29 -15.95 -6.29
N GLY A 54 -9.51 -16.24 -5.82
CA GLY A 54 -10.69 -16.32 -6.68
C GLY A 54 -11.03 -14.96 -7.28
N LYS A 55 -11.61 -14.95 -8.49
CA LYS A 55 -12.04 -13.71 -9.18
C LYS A 55 -13.03 -12.87 -8.36
N ASN A 56 -13.85 -13.53 -7.53
CA ASN A 56 -14.85 -12.90 -6.65
C ASN A 56 -14.31 -12.59 -5.25
N SER A 57 -13.00 -12.74 -5.03
CA SER A 57 -12.39 -12.38 -3.74
C SER A 57 -12.36 -10.87 -3.58
N MET A 58 -12.61 -10.37 -2.36
CA MET A 58 -12.49 -8.95 -2.03
C MET A 58 -11.13 -8.39 -2.47
N LEU A 59 -10.06 -9.20 -2.36
CA LEU A 59 -8.73 -8.85 -2.86
C LEU A 59 -8.73 -8.54 -4.36
N ALA A 60 -9.30 -9.44 -5.18
CA ALA A 60 -9.41 -9.24 -6.63
C ALA A 60 -10.31 -8.06 -7.00
N HIS A 61 -11.34 -7.75 -6.21
CA HIS A 61 -12.18 -6.56 -6.41
C HIS A 61 -11.43 -5.24 -6.15
N VAL A 62 -10.58 -5.20 -5.12
CA VAL A 62 -9.85 -3.97 -4.74
C VAL A 62 -8.64 -3.72 -5.64
N VAL A 63 -7.81 -4.73 -5.86
CA VAL A 63 -6.54 -4.54 -6.61
C VAL A 63 -6.59 -5.06 -8.05
N GLY A 64 -7.64 -5.80 -8.42
CA GLY A 64 -7.71 -6.55 -9.68
C GLY A 64 -7.13 -7.96 -9.56
N ILE A 65 -7.66 -8.91 -10.34
CA ILE A 65 -7.23 -10.32 -10.30
C ILE A 65 -5.75 -10.52 -10.62
N GLU A 66 -5.19 -9.73 -11.55
CA GLU A 66 -3.78 -9.83 -11.94
C GLU A 66 -2.85 -9.39 -10.81
N ASN A 67 -3.20 -8.31 -10.10
CA ASN A 67 -2.43 -7.86 -8.94
C ASN A 67 -2.63 -8.78 -7.74
N ALA A 68 -3.82 -9.35 -7.55
CA ALA A 68 -4.06 -10.35 -6.54
C ALA A 68 -3.17 -11.60 -6.75
N ARG A 69 -3.00 -12.05 -7.99
CA ARG A 69 -2.08 -13.14 -8.34
C ARG A 69 -0.61 -12.77 -8.05
N LYS A 70 -0.18 -11.56 -8.38
CA LYS A 70 1.17 -11.08 -8.06
C LYS A 70 1.44 -11.02 -6.55
N LEU A 71 0.45 -10.56 -5.77
CA LEU A 71 0.51 -10.56 -4.31
C LEU A 71 0.58 -11.98 -3.76
N SER A 72 -0.20 -12.91 -4.31
CA SER A 72 -0.16 -14.32 -3.93
C SER A 72 1.22 -14.94 -4.17
N ALA A 73 1.83 -14.69 -5.33
CA ALA A 73 3.19 -15.17 -5.64
C ALA A 73 4.24 -14.62 -4.66
N ASN A 74 4.02 -13.42 -4.13
CA ASN A 74 4.90 -12.76 -3.16
C ASN A 74 4.41 -12.91 -1.70
N ALA A 75 3.41 -13.76 -1.42
CA ALA A 75 2.78 -13.86 -0.10
C ALA A 75 3.78 -14.22 1.03
N HIS A 76 4.84 -14.95 0.69
CA HIS A 76 5.91 -15.30 1.62
C HIS A 76 6.72 -14.11 2.15
N ARG A 77 6.69 -12.96 1.46
CA ARG A 77 7.38 -11.72 1.85
C ARG A 77 6.46 -10.74 2.58
N LEU A 78 5.17 -11.04 2.63
CA LEU A 78 4.15 -10.13 3.14
C LEU A 78 3.86 -10.45 4.62
N PRO A 79 3.68 -9.41 5.46
CA PRO A 79 3.31 -9.63 6.85
C PRO A 79 1.91 -10.24 6.94
N LYS A 80 1.69 -11.09 7.96
CA LYS A 80 0.38 -11.72 8.22
C LYS A 80 -0.73 -10.69 8.50
N ARG A 81 -0.36 -9.57 9.11
CA ARG A 81 -1.25 -8.43 9.38
C ARG A 81 -0.93 -7.31 8.42
N VAL A 82 -1.97 -6.78 7.78
CA VAL A 82 -1.82 -5.68 6.83
C VAL A 82 -1.49 -4.40 7.61
N PRO A 83 -0.36 -3.73 7.30
CA PRO A 83 0.01 -2.50 7.98
C PRO A 83 -1.00 -1.37 7.69
N LEU A 84 -1.25 -0.49 8.66
CA LEU A 84 -2.11 0.68 8.44
C LEU A 84 -1.39 1.83 7.74
N ALA A 85 -0.09 2.01 8.04
CA ALA A 85 0.78 3.04 7.46
C ALA A 85 0.14 4.44 7.34
N LYS A 86 -0.61 4.88 8.36
CA LYS A 86 -1.44 6.11 8.32
C LYS A 86 -0.71 7.37 7.85
N LYS A 87 0.57 7.54 8.22
CA LYS A 87 1.41 8.65 7.76
C LYS A 87 1.65 8.60 6.25
N TRP A 88 2.06 7.44 5.74
CA TRP A 88 2.31 7.25 4.32
C TRP A 88 1.02 7.37 3.50
N LEU A 89 -0.10 6.82 3.99
CA LEU A 89 -1.42 7.00 3.37
C LEU A 89 -1.82 8.47 3.31
N THR A 90 -1.62 9.21 4.41
CA THR A 90 -1.91 10.65 4.50
C THR A 90 -1.14 11.44 3.44
N GLN A 91 0.17 11.22 3.35
CA GLN A 91 1.01 11.89 2.35
C GLN A 91 0.63 11.45 0.93
N SER A 92 0.35 10.17 0.72
CA SER A 92 -0.04 9.62 -0.59
C SER A 92 -1.39 10.13 -1.08
N LEU A 93 -2.35 10.36 -0.18
CA LEU A 93 -3.66 10.95 -0.51
C LEU A 93 -3.55 12.46 -0.74
N ALA A 94 -2.68 13.15 0.00
CA ALA A 94 -2.41 14.57 -0.25
C ALA A 94 -1.75 14.80 -1.62
N MET A 95 -0.83 13.92 -2.04
CA MET A 95 -0.25 13.94 -3.39
C MET A 95 -1.28 13.70 -4.50
N GLN A 96 -2.37 12.98 -4.20
CA GLN A 96 -3.52 12.81 -5.10
C GLN A 96 -4.45 14.04 -5.13
N GLY A 97 -4.10 15.11 -4.40
CA GLY A 97 -4.87 16.36 -4.36
C GLY A 97 -6.04 16.35 -3.39
N LEU A 98 -6.17 15.34 -2.52
CA LEU A 98 -7.27 15.31 -1.56
C LEU A 98 -7.09 16.39 -0.48
N PRO A 99 -8.16 17.13 -0.12
CA PRO A 99 -8.10 18.10 0.96
C PRO A 99 -7.99 17.40 2.32
N VAL A 100 -7.35 18.06 3.29
CA VAL A 100 -7.11 17.55 4.65
C VAL A 100 -8.38 16.98 5.30
N ALA A 101 -9.52 17.67 5.17
CA ALA A 101 -10.79 17.24 5.75
C ALA A 101 -11.30 15.93 5.12
N GLN A 102 -11.08 15.72 3.82
CA GLN A 102 -11.44 14.47 3.15
C GLN A 102 -10.52 13.34 3.59
N ILE A 103 -9.21 13.58 3.68
CA ILE A 103 -8.24 12.61 4.19
C ILE A 103 -8.60 12.17 5.62
N ALA A 104 -8.99 13.12 6.48
CA ALA A 104 -9.40 12.84 7.85
C ALA A 104 -10.61 11.89 7.91
N ARG A 105 -11.63 12.12 7.06
CA ARG A 105 -12.80 11.24 6.96
C ARG A 105 -12.41 9.85 6.43
N THR A 106 -11.62 9.80 5.37
CA THR A 106 -11.18 8.53 4.75
C THR A 106 -10.39 7.68 5.74
N LEU A 107 -9.48 8.28 6.50
CA LEU A 107 -8.64 7.56 7.48
C LEU A 107 -9.27 7.44 8.87
N ARG A 108 -10.51 7.95 9.04
CA ARG A 108 -11.25 8.00 10.31
C ARG A 108 -10.40 8.56 11.45
N THR A 109 -9.80 9.72 11.22
CA THR A 109 -8.92 10.41 12.19
C THR A 109 -9.23 11.91 12.22
N SER A 110 -8.64 12.65 13.14
CA SER A 110 -8.81 14.10 13.22
C SER A 110 -7.97 14.83 12.17
N ASP A 111 -8.46 15.96 11.66
CA ASP A 111 -7.72 16.82 10.75
C ASP A 111 -6.44 17.36 11.40
N VAL A 112 -6.44 17.56 12.73
CA VAL A 112 -5.23 17.91 13.51
C VAL A 112 -4.14 16.84 13.36
N SER A 113 -4.50 15.56 13.41
CA SER A 113 -3.57 14.45 13.20
C SER A 113 -3.05 14.42 11.77
N VAL A 114 -3.93 14.63 10.79
CA VAL A 114 -3.56 14.71 9.37
C VAL A 114 -2.56 15.84 9.13
N ARG A 115 -2.84 17.05 9.61
CA ARG A 115 -1.93 18.21 9.49
C ARG A 115 -0.59 17.93 10.16
N LYS A 116 -0.58 17.27 11.33
CA LYS A 116 0.65 16.88 12.01
C LYS A 116 1.48 15.91 11.16
N TRP A 117 0.86 14.94 10.50
CA TRP A 117 1.56 13.97 9.66
C TRP A 117 2.00 14.52 8.30
N LEU A 118 1.35 15.56 7.79
CA LEU A 118 1.79 16.25 6.56
C LEU A 118 2.96 17.21 6.80
N LYS A 119 3.18 17.64 8.04
CA LYS A 119 4.31 18.50 8.43
C LYS A 119 5.58 17.71 8.80
N ALA A 120 5.44 16.41 9.05
CA ALA A 120 6.50 15.52 9.54
C ALA A 120 7.14 14.75 8.39
#